data_AF-A0A5C6DCN8-F1
#
_entry.id   AF-A0A5C6DCN8-F1
#
_cell.length_a   1.000
_cell.length_b   1.000
_cell.length_c   1.000
_cell.angle_alpha   90.00
_cell.angle_beta   90.00
_cell.angle_gamma   90.00
#
_symmetry.space_group_name_H-M   'P 1'
#
loop_
_entity.id
_entity.type
_entity.pdbx_description
1 polymer ?
#
loop_
_entity_poly.entity_id
_entity_poly.type
_entity_poly.pdbx_seq_one_letter_code
_entity_poly.pdbx_strand_id
1 'polypeptide(L)'
;MLRKGVTELTGWIVTFYRTQKLESNAFDDGMTIQTSQSACPAQAKRPKIAWFIAAVGLLVGVVGFSVGHFQFMEPLPQHHQKISQVVGESMAPSLMGAHFSSHCPNCQIQILVPLHGATPAIPKSGIVCWHCGASVSAEQVKLSGNLIPGDQVRINDETRSFELGDMVAINVDGRMRVKRILGLPGDIIVLDGTRLRVQEKSFPTLAPLVRVDSDRYRSQSRWLPGAGGDASHWKRVNRTWEHGPSKQINDWLCYHHFAVYRQNQASPVMDDYPINSSIVRRLNRAEHLAVEVIVHDDNKIHSERPIVLETLFWNPDGVRVMKSSLIRGASTIVRSSESSKANLGQLTESTASNDRHASPIAPRNRRIGLEERNDNESDRPSNVAMDDVSRLVAPTHPIAIRFAWEDGQGYQGLRLELNVFREIEYRVRPQDDMSGFPLRLAEDQYFVVGDNVPVSVDSRTFGPIDENQLIGKVEPISTVQ
;
A
#
# COMPACT_ATOMS: atom_id res chain seq x y z
N MET A 1 56.48 -56.68 21.70
CA MET A 1 57.41 -56.87 20.56
C MET A 1 56.79 -56.26 19.29
N LEU A 2 57.59 -56.19 18.22
CA LEU A 2 57.30 -55.85 16.80
C LEU A 2 55.81 -55.85 16.38
N ARG A 3 55.21 -54.82 15.74
CA ARG A 3 55.49 -54.07 14.47
C ARG A 3 54.87 -54.70 13.20
N LYS A 4 53.95 -53.93 12.56
CA LYS A 4 53.49 -53.94 11.14
C LYS A 4 52.76 -55.21 10.63
N GLY A 5 51.73 -55.14 9.76
CA GLY A 5 50.85 -54.03 9.34
C GLY A 5 50.62 -53.93 7.81
N VAL A 6 49.39 -53.54 7.40
CA VAL A 6 48.94 -53.21 6.02
C VAL A 6 48.84 -54.47 5.11
N THR A 7 47.84 -54.71 4.23
CA THR A 7 46.78 -53.95 3.49
C THR A 7 45.47 -54.79 3.48
N GLU A 8 44.26 -54.44 2.99
CA GLU A 8 43.56 -53.22 2.49
C GLU A 8 42.00 -53.41 2.53
N LEU A 9 41.24 -52.48 1.92
CA LEU A 9 39.90 -52.59 1.31
C LEU A 9 38.78 -53.44 1.98
N THR A 10 37.89 -52.75 2.69
CA THR A 10 36.45 -53.10 2.74
C THR A 10 35.61 -51.90 2.30
N GLY A 11 34.57 -52.13 1.50
CA GLY A 11 33.73 -51.08 0.93
C GLY A 11 32.42 -50.90 1.70
N TRP A 12 32.31 -49.82 2.48
CA TRP A 12 31.06 -49.34 3.08
C TRP A 12 30.96 -47.82 2.96
N ILE A 13 30.17 -47.33 2.01
CA ILE A 13 29.88 -45.88 1.92
C ILE A 13 28.73 -45.57 2.87
N VAL A 14 29.09 -45.14 4.09
CA VAL A 14 28.18 -44.40 4.97
C VAL A 14 28.20 -42.95 4.51
N THR A 15 27.13 -42.50 3.85
CA THR A 15 27.00 -41.10 3.42
C THR A 15 26.74 -40.22 4.64
N PHE A 16 27.80 -39.65 5.21
CA PHE A 16 27.70 -38.64 6.26
C PHE A 16 26.88 -37.43 5.77
N TYR A 17 25.89 -37.01 6.55
CA TYR A 17 25.34 -35.65 6.47
C TYR A 17 26.40 -34.65 6.92
N ARG A 18 27.29 -34.29 6.00
CA ARG A 18 28.20 -33.15 6.19
C ARG A 18 27.34 -31.90 6.21
N THR A 19 27.18 -31.30 7.39
CA THR A 19 26.55 -29.99 7.56
C THR A 19 27.39 -28.94 6.82
N GLN A 20 27.10 -28.73 5.54
CA GLN A 20 27.53 -27.51 4.87
C GLN A 20 26.87 -26.34 5.62
N LYS A 21 27.73 -25.56 6.28
CA LYS A 21 27.42 -24.21 6.70
C LYS A 21 26.90 -23.50 5.45
N LEU A 22 25.59 -23.24 5.40
CA LEU A 22 25.00 -22.43 4.34
C LEU A 22 25.51 -21.00 4.56
N GLU A 23 26.61 -20.70 3.87
CA GLU A 23 27.12 -19.33 3.80
C GLU A 23 26.05 -18.50 3.11
N SER A 24 25.48 -17.58 3.88
CA SER A 24 24.46 -16.66 3.43
C SER A 24 25.08 -15.73 2.40
N ASN A 25 24.97 -16.10 1.12
CA ASN A 25 25.23 -15.20 0.00
C ASN A 25 24.20 -14.06 0.06
N ALA A 26 24.50 -13.05 0.88
CA ALA A 26 23.93 -11.73 0.77
C ALA A 26 24.35 -11.20 -0.61
N PHE A 27 23.47 -11.35 -1.60
CA PHE A 27 23.72 -10.88 -2.96
C PHE A 27 23.61 -9.35 -2.97
N ASP A 28 24.78 -8.74 -2.78
CA ASP A 28 24.95 -7.31 -2.60
C ASP A 28 24.98 -6.55 -3.93
N ASP A 29 23.87 -6.57 -4.66
CA ASP A 29 23.68 -5.69 -5.81
C ASP A 29 23.41 -4.26 -5.30
N GLY A 30 24.38 -3.39 -5.51
CA GLY A 30 24.33 -1.99 -5.08
C GLY A 30 23.24 -1.20 -5.80
N MET A 31 22.06 -1.10 -5.19
CA MET A 31 20.94 -0.27 -5.65
C MET A 31 21.45 1.14 -6.00
N THR A 32 21.45 1.44 -7.29
CA THR A 32 21.99 2.67 -7.87
C THR A 32 20.89 3.38 -8.62
N ILE A 33 20.50 4.57 -8.15
CA ILE A 33 19.70 5.50 -8.96
C ILE A 33 20.62 6.03 -10.07
N GLN A 34 20.33 5.68 -11.33
CA GLN A 34 21.03 6.29 -12.46
C GLN A 34 20.49 7.71 -12.69
N THR A 35 21.41 8.68 -12.76
CA THR A 35 21.08 10.10 -12.92
C THR A 35 21.55 10.57 -14.30
N SER A 36 20.64 10.60 -15.27
CA SER A 36 20.95 10.95 -16.66
C SER A 36 21.22 12.44 -16.83
N GLN A 37 22.50 12.84 -16.90
CA GLN A 37 22.90 14.19 -17.32
C GLN A 37 22.75 14.32 -18.84
N SER A 38 21.64 14.91 -19.30
CA SER A 38 21.39 15.18 -20.72
C SER A 38 22.16 16.42 -21.21
N ALA A 39 23.46 16.27 -21.48
CA ALA A 39 24.27 17.32 -22.09
C ALA A 39 23.90 17.50 -23.58
N CYS A 40 23.47 18.71 -23.97
CA CYS A 40 23.13 19.04 -25.36
C CYS A 40 24.42 19.23 -26.20
N PRO A 41 24.54 18.64 -27.42
CA PRO A 41 25.80 18.60 -28.14
C PRO A 41 26.16 19.93 -28.84
N ALA A 42 27.09 20.69 -28.26
CA ALA A 42 27.64 21.88 -28.88
C ALA A 42 28.60 21.54 -30.05
N GLN A 43 28.17 21.83 -31.29
CA GLN A 43 29.06 21.76 -32.46
C GLN A 43 30.00 22.97 -32.53
N ALA A 44 31.31 22.75 -32.43
CA ALA A 44 32.32 23.66 -33.00
C ALA A 44 33.64 22.92 -33.27
N LYS A 45 34.10 22.91 -34.53
CA LYS A 45 35.43 22.40 -34.89
C LYS A 45 36.52 23.42 -34.53
N ARG A 46 37.67 22.96 -34.05
CA ARG A 46 38.93 23.73 -34.04
C ARG A 46 40.11 22.89 -34.54
N PRO A 47 40.85 23.31 -35.58
CA PRO A 47 42.17 22.76 -35.88
C PRO A 47 43.23 23.32 -34.90
N LYS A 48 44.43 22.71 -34.91
CA LYS A 48 45.56 23.07 -34.03
C LYS A 48 46.60 23.91 -34.77
N ILE A 49 47.16 24.92 -34.09
CA ILE A 49 48.47 25.60 -34.28
C ILE A 49 48.54 26.72 -33.23
N ALA A 50 49.66 27.22 -32.70
CA ALA A 50 50.96 26.69 -32.27
C ALA A 50 51.92 27.90 -32.07
N TRP A 51 52.45 28.09 -30.85
CA TRP A 51 53.64 28.90 -30.48
C TRP A 51 53.65 30.46 -30.55
N PHE A 52 53.78 31.06 -29.35
CA PHE A 52 54.78 32.07 -28.90
C PHE A 52 54.62 33.63 -29.01
N ILE A 53 54.98 34.25 -27.86
CA ILE A 53 55.62 35.57 -27.59
C ILE A 53 54.86 36.91 -27.81
N ALA A 54 54.41 37.47 -26.68
CA ALA A 54 54.70 38.77 -26.03
C ALA A 54 54.83 40.13 -26.79
N ALA A 55 54.60 41.20 -26.01
CA ALA A 55 54.56 42.64 -26.35
C ALA A 55 53.36 43.04 -27.24
N VAL A 56 52.79 44.25 -27.17
CA VAL A 56 53.23 45.54 -26.58
C VAL A 56 52.16 46.07 -25.59
N GLY A 57 52.54 46.92 -24.63
CA GLY A 57 51.61 47.58 -23.68
C GLY A 57 51.43 49.08 -23.90
N LEU A 58 50.84 49.75 -22.88
CA LEU A 58 50.48 51.18 -22.80
C LEU A 58 49.13 51.56 -23.49
N LEU A 59 48.45 52.55 -22.90
CA LEU A 59 47.09 53.07 -23.22
C LEU A 59 45.95 52.05 -22.93
N VAL A 60 44.92 52.34 -22.12
CA VAL A 60 44.49 53.58 -21.46
C VAL A 60 44.10 53.31 -19.99
N GLY A 61 44.91 53.78 -19.03
CA GLY A 61 44.64 53.64 -17.58
C GLY A 61 43.65 54.66 -17.00
N VAL A 62 42.58 55.01 -17.72
CA VAL A 62 41.69 56.15 -17.38
C VAL A 62 40.20 55.80 -17.33
N VAL A 63 39.78 54.59 -17.77
CA VAL A 63 38.38 54.11 -17.61
C VAL A 63 38.23 53.24 -16.34
N GLY A 64 38.93 53.63 -15.27
CA GLY A 64 38.99 52.88 -14.01
C GLY A 64 37.96 53.29 -12.94
N PHE A 65 36.98 54.14 -13.27
CA PHE A 65 36.18 54.85 -12.25
C PHE A 65 34.68 55.05 -12.58
N SER A 66 34.07 54.18 -13.41
CA SER A 66 32.67 54.38 -13.84
C SER A 66 31.78 53.13 -13.93
N VAL A 67 32.23 51.96 -13.43
CA VAL A 67 31.40 50.74 -13.32
C VAL A 67 31.48 50.14 -11.90
N GLY A 68 31.69 51.00 -10.90
CA GLY A 68 31.88 50.62 -9.51
C GLY A 68 30.60 50.40 -8.70
N HIS A 69 29.53 49.82 -9.29
CA HIS A 69 28.34 49.41 -8.51
C HIS A 69 27.46 48.32 -9.15
N PHE A 70 27.97 47.53 -10.11
CA PHE A 70 27.35 46.22 -10.35
C PHE A 70 27.66 45.30 -9.17
N GLN A 71 26.67 45.08 -8.31
CA GLN A 71 26.71 43.95 -7.39
C GLN A 71 26.87 42.67 -8.25
N PHE A 72 27.89 41.88 -7.96
CA PHE A 72 27.83 40.47 -8.31
C PHE A 72 26.72 39.87 -7.45
N MET A 73 25.49 39.86 -8.00
CA MET A 73 24.54 38.83 -7.62
C MET A 73 25.22 37.50 -7.97
N GLU A 74 25.64 36.77 -6.95
CA GLU A 74 25.84 35.34 -7.11
C GLU A 74 24.56 34.79 -7.75
N PRO A 75 24.64 33.99 -8.83
CA PRO A 75 23.44 33.43 -9.42
C PRO A 75 22.76 32.60 -8.34
N LEU A 76 21.51 32.97 -8.01
CA LEU A 76 20.67 32.24 -7.06
C LEU A 76 20.85 30.74 -7.33
N PRO A 77 21.16 29.92 -6.33
CA PRO A 77 21.52 28.52 -6.54
C PRO A 77 20.41 27.88 -7.36
N GLN A 78 20.75 27.45 -8.58
CA GLN A 78 19.76 26.81 -9.45
C GLN A 78 19.43 25.47 -8.79
N HIS A 79 18.27 25.40 -8.14
CA HIS A 79 17.78 24.20 -7.47
C HIS A 79 17.43 23.15 -8.54
N HIS A 80 18.42 22.31 -8.84
CA HIS A 80 18.35 21.29 -9.88
C HIS A 80 17.51 20.11 -9.39
N GLN A 81 16.18 20.25 -9.46
CA GLN A 81 15.21 19.17 -9.18
C GLN A 81 15.64 17.86 -9.84
N LYS A 82 16.08 16.90 -9.03
CA LYS A 82 16.89 15.79 -9.53
C LYS A 82 16.01 14.63 -9.99
N ILE A 83 15.63 14.66 -11.27
CA ILE A 83 14.95 13.53 -11.92
C ILE A 83 15.87 12.29 -11.86
N SER A 84 15.28 11.20 -11.39
CA SER A 84 15.97 10.00 -10.90
C SER A 84 15.16 8.76 -11.27
N GLN A 85 15.78 7.66 -11.68
CA GLN A 85 15.07 6.41 -11.98
C GLN A 85 15.20 5.38 -10.86
N VAL A 86 14.08 4.74 -10.51
CA VAL A 86 14.01 3.63 -9.56
C VAL A 86 14.50 2.36 -10.24
N VAL A 87 15.43 1.63 -9.63
CA VAL A 87 16.07 0.45 -10.26
C VAL A 87 15.65 -0.87 -9.61
N GLY A 88 15.38 -0.91 -8.30
CA GLY A 88 15.03 -2.14 -7.57
C GLY A 88 13.67 -2.10 -6.88
N GLU A 89 13.12 -3.27 -6.58
CA GLU A 89 11.75 -3.51 -6.11
C GLU A 89 11.50 -3.21 -4.61
N SER A 90 12.45 -2.62 -3.89
CA SER A 90 12.35 -2.31 -2.45
C SER A 90 11.14 -1.45 -2.07
N MET A 91 10.58 -0.68 -3.01
CA MET A 91 9.44 0.21 -2.80
C MET A 91 8.18 -0.29 -3.51
N ALA A 92 8.20 -1.50 -4.09
CA ALA A 92 7.04 -2.04 -4.80
C ALA A 92 5.89 -2.37 -3.83
N PRO A 93 4.62 -2.08 -4.17
CA PRO A 93 4.15 -1.58 -5.47
C PRO A 93 4.10 -0.04 -5.59
N SER A 94 4.52 0.72 -4.57
CA SER A 94 4.41 2.20 -4.55
C SER A 94 5.42 2.91 -5.47
N LEU A 95 6.60 2.32 -5.66
CA LEU A 95 7.56 2.66 -6.70
C LEU A 95 8.20 1.37 -7.24
N MET A 96 8.18 1.21 -8.56
CA MET A 96 8.64 0.04 -9.29
C MET A 96 10.05 0.24 -9.83
N GLY A 97 10.92 -0.77 -9.62
CA GLY A 97 12.14 -0.90 -10.41
C GLY A 97 11.84 -1.28 -11.87
N ALA A 98 12.88 -1.39 -12.70
CA ALA A 98 12.71 -1.96 -14.04
C ALA A 98 12.21 -3.41 -13.91
N HIS A 99 11.17 -3.76 -14.67
CA HIS A 99 10.43 -5.00 -14.47
C HIS A 99 9.82 -5.52 -15.77
N PHE A 100 9.41 -6.79 -15.77
CA PHE A 100 8.66 -7.40 -16.87
C PHE A 100 7.17 -7.37 -16.54
N SER A 101 6.36 -6.72 -17.39
CA SER A 101 4.90 -6.68 -17.26
C SER A 101 4.28 -7.65 -18.27
N SER A 102 3.73 -8.76 -17.77
CA SER A 102 3.12 -9.89 -18.50
C SER A 102 1.61 -9.98 -18.18
N HIS A 103 0.86 -10.80 -18.91
CA HIS A 103 -0.54 -11.13 -18.60
C HIS A 103 -0.73 -12.62 -18.33
N CYS A 104 -1.56 -12.96 -17.34
CA CYS A 104 -1.93 -14.35 -17.08
C CYS A 104 -2.79 -14.92 -18.22
N PRO A 105 -2.38 -16.01 -18.92
CA PRO A 105 -3.16 -16.56 -20.03
C PRO A 105 -4.57 -17.03 -19.63
N ASN A 106 -4.79 -17.40 -18.37
CA ASN A 106 -6.09 -17.88 -17.88
C ASN A 106 -7.07 -16.74 -17.54
N CYS A 107 -6.64 -15.70 -16.80
CA CYS A 107 -7.55 -14.65 -16.31
C CYS A 107 -7.25 -13.24 -16.84
N GLN A 108 -6.19 -13.07 -17.63
CA GLN A 108 -5.75 -11.80 -18.24
C GLN A 108 -5.42 -10.68 -17.24
N ILE A 109 -5.26 -11.00 -15.95
CA ILE A 109 -4.67 -10.08 -14.97
C ILE A 109 -3.21 -9.78 -15.35
N GLN A 110 -2.75 -8.57 -15.03
CA GLN A 110 -1.34 -8.20 -15.12
C GLN A 110 -0.51 -9.01 -14.10
N ILE A 111 0.67 -9.43 -14.54
CA ILE A 111 1.70 -10.07 -13.72
C ILE A 111 2.96 -9.22 -13.84
N LEU A 112 3.48 -8.78 -12.70
CA LEU A 112 4.73 -8.01 -12.60
C LEU A 112 5.83 -8.98 -12.14
N VAL A 113 6.96 -9.00 -12.84
CA VAL A 113 8.12 -9.84 -12.51
C VAL A 113 9.36 -8.95 -12.41
N PRO A 114 10.11 -8.95 -11.28
CA PRO A 114 11.33 -8.14 -11.14
C PRO A 114 12.45 -8.70 -12.03
N LEU A 115 13.53 -7.93 -12.19
CA LEU A 115 14.69 -8.36 -12.97
C LEU A 115 15.84 -8.77 -12.05
N HIS A 116 16.52 -9.86 -12.41
CA HIS A 116 17.88 -10.13 -11.95
C HIS A 116 18.83 -9.72 -13.09
N GLY A 117 19.60 -8.64 -12.88
CA GLY A 117 20.34 -7.98 -13.94
C GLY A 117 19.42 -7.57 -15.09
N ALA A 118 19.74 -8.02 -16.32
CA ALA A 118 18.94 -7.75 -17.52
C ALA A 118 17.84 -8.81 -17.79
N THR A 119 17.54 -9.72 -16.85
CA THR A 119 16.65 -10.87 -17.10
C THR A 119 15.49 -10.99 -16.11
N PRO A 120 14.26 -11.30 -16.54
CA PRO A 120 13.14 -11.53 -15.62
C PRO A 120 13.39 -12.68 -14.64
N ALA A 121 13.17 -12.42 -13.34
CA ALA A 121 13.46 -13.30 -12.20
C ALA A 121 12.47 -14.48 -12.05
N ILE A 122 12.20 -15.19 -13.13
CA ILE A 122 11.20 -16.27 -13.20
C ILE A 122 11.78 -17.58 -12.64
N PRO A 123 11.12 -18.25 -11.67
CA PRO A 123 11.52 -19.58 -11.20
C PRO A 123 11.46 -20.64 -12.31
N LYS A 124 12.28 -21.69 -12.22
CA LYS A 124 12.28 -22.82 -13.19
C LYS A 124 10.95 -23.58 -13.26
N SER A 125 10.13 -23.50 -12.22
CA SER A 125 8.77 -24.03 -12.16
C SER A 125 7.73 -23.20 -12.94
N GLY A 126 8.14 -22.07 -13.52
CA GLY A 126 7.22 -20.97 -13.80
C GLY A 126 6.73 -20.31 -12.51
N ILE A 127 5.71 -19.47 -12.65
CA ILE A 127 5.05 -18.74 -11.55
C ILE A 127 3.61 -19.22 -11.36
N VAL A 128 3.06 -18.99 -10.18
CA VAL A 128 1.62 -19.16 -9.92
C VAL A 128 0.95 -17.79 -9.96
N CYS A 129 -0.08 -17.63 -10.78
CA CYS A 129 -0.82 -16.38 -10.92
C CYS A 129 -1.50 -15.99 -9.59
N TRP A 130 -1.09 -14.85 -9.03
CA TRP A 130 -1.57 -14.29 -7.76
C TRP A 130 -3.11 -14.10 -7.70
N HIS A 131 -3.76 -13.92 -8.85
CA HIS A 131 -5.21 -13.68 -8.91
C HIS A 131 -6.06 -14.95 -9.04
N CYS A 132 -5.60 -15.96 -9.78
CA CYS A 132 -6.42 -17.13 -10.15
C CYS A 132 -5.78 -18.50 -9.90
N GLY A 133 -4.54 -18.56 -9.42
CA GLY A 133 -3.85 -19.81 -9.10
C GLY A 133 -3.37 -20.64 -10.31
N ALA A 134 -3.63 -20.19 -11.54
CA ALA A 134 -3.09 -20.86 -12.73
C ALA A 134 -1.56 -20.74 -12.77
N SER A 135 -0.88 -21.87 -13.01
CA SER A 135 0.54 -21.88 -13.33
C SER A 135 0.79 -21.21 -14.69
N VAL A 136 1.85 -20.42 -14.78
CA VAL A 136 2.28 -19.73 -16.01
C VAL A 136 3.77 -20.03 -16.22
N SER A 137 4.13 -20.61 -17.37
CA SER A 137 5.50 -21.01 -17.66
C SER A 137 6.40 -19.80 -17.94
N ALA A 138 7.72 -19.98 -17.85
CA ALA A 138 8.67 -18.90 -18.13
C ALA A 138 8.59 -18.40 -19.58
N GLU A 139 8.21 -19.27 -20.50
CA GLU A 139 7.96 -18.99 -21.91
C GLU A 139 6.68 -18.17 -22.05
N GLN A 140 5.59 -18.56 -21.39
CA GLN A 140 4.33 -17.82 -21.41
C GLN A 140 4.46 -16.41 -20.83
N VAL A 141 5.25 -16.23 -19.77
CA VAL A 141 5.58 -14.90 -19.23
C VAL A 141 6.35 -14.08 -20.27
N LYS A 142 7.41 -14.63 -20.86
CA LYS A 142 8.26 -13.95 -21.86
C LYS A 142 7.52 -13.61 -23.16
N LEU A 143 6.60 -14.46 -23.61
CA LEU A 143 5.82 -14.29 -24.84
C LEU A 143 4.71 -13.24 -24.73
N SER A 144 4.21 -12.98 -23.52
CA SER A 144 3.04 -12.11 -23.27
C SER A 144 3.39 -10.80 -22.55
N GLY A 145 4.67 -10.55 -22.29
CA GLY A 145 5.12 -9.42 -21.50
C GLY A 145 6.19 -8.57 -22.17
N ASN A 146 6.34 -7.37 -21.64
CA ASN A 146 7.30 -6.38 -22.11
C ASN A 146 8.18 -5.91 -20.95
N LEU A 147 9.41 -5.49 -21.28
CA LEU A 147 10.28 -4.78 -20.35
C LEU A 147 9.75 -3.36 -20.15
N ILE A 148 9.37 -3.03 -18.92
CA ILE A 148 8.95 -1.71 -18.49
C ILE A 148 10.13 -1.06 -17.76
N PRO A 149 10.57 0.15 -18.14
CA PRO A 149 11.55 0.92 -17.37
C PRO A 149 11.04 1.18 -15.96
N GLY A 150 11.94 1.29 -14.98
CA GLY A 150 11.54 1.63 -13.61
C GLY A 150 11.01 3.07 -13.50
N ASP A 151 10.23 3.32 -12.45
CA ASP A 151 9.53 4.59 -12.27
C ASP A 151 10.51 5.77 -12.17
N GLN A 152 10.09 6.92 -12.68
CA GLN A 152 10.82 8.17 -12.51
C GLN A 152 10.32 8.92 -11.28
N VAL A 153 11.25 9.48 -10.51
CA VAL A 153 10.97 10.29 -9.34
C VAL A 153 11.72 11.61 -9.39
N ARG A 154 11.13 12.64 -8.79
CA ARG A 154 11.81 13.90 -8.47
C ARG A 154 12.31 13.79 -7.02
N ILE A 155 13.57 14.19 -6.81
CA ILE A 155 14.09 14.45 -5.46
C ILE A 155 14.07 15.97 -5.23
N ASN A 156 13.49 16.38 -4.10
CA ASN A 156 13.44 17.76 -3.60
C ASN A 156 14.33 17.86 -2.35
N ASP A 157 15.53 18.41 -2.53
CA ASP A 157 16.59 18.60 -1.51
C ASP A 157 16.50 19.93 -0.74
N GLU A 158 15.53 20.78 -1.08
CA GLU A 158 15.13 21.96 -0.30
C GLU A 158 14.30 21.59 0.94
N THR A 159 13.70 20.39 0.96
CA THR A 159 12.78 19.96 2.03
C THR A 159 13.52 19.75 3.36
N ARG A 160 13.14 20.54 4.38
CA ARG A 160 13.66 20.48 5.77
C ARG A 160 12.62 20.04 6.81
N SER A 161 11.43 19.65 6.37
CA SER A 161 10.36 19.12 7.24
C SER A 161 9.80 17.85 6.62
N PHE A 162 9.71 16.80 7.42
CA PHE A 162 9.29 15.47 6.99
C PHE A 162 8.17 14.94 7.87
N GLU A 163 7.23 14.23 7.26
CA GLU A 163 6.07 13.64 7.95
C GLU A 163 6.12 12.10 7.92
N LEU A 164 5.44 11.47 8.87
CA LEU A 164 5.32 10.01 8.92
C LEU A 164 4.56 9.50 7.69
N GLY A 165 5.24 8.70 6.88
CA GLY A 165 4.76 8.22 5.59
C GLY A 165 5.31 8.94 4.37
N ASP A 166 6.13 9.99 4.54
CA ASP A 166 6.85 10.61 3.43
C ASP A 166 7.82 9.63 2.78
N MET A 167 7.91 9.67 1.45
CA MET A 167 9.00 9.03 0.72
C MET A 167 10.20 9.98 0.66
N VAL A 168 11.39 9.44 0.90
CA VAL A 168 12.66 10.18 0.98
C VAL A 168 13.78 9.44 0.27
N ALA A 169 14.70 10.20 -0.30
CA ALA A 169 15.97 9.70 -0.81
C ALA A 169 17.00 9.76 0.32
N ILE A 170 17.69 8.64 0.54
CA ILE A 170 18.67 8.47 1.62
C ILE A 170 20.01 7.99 1.07
N ASN A 171 21.10 8.33 1.75
CA ASN A 171 22.45 7.85 1.44
C ASN A 171 22.97 6.95 2.57
N VAL A 172 23.01 5.63 2.35
CA VAL A 172 23.50 4.65 3.32
C VAL A 172 24.55 3.79 2.63
N ASP A 173 25.74 3.69 3.23
CA ASP A 173 26.94 3.04 2.67
C ASP A 173 27.39 3.61 1.31
N GLY A 174 27.19 4.92 1.10
CA GLY A 174 27.46 5.58 -0.19
C GLY A 174 26.46 5.24 -1.30
N ARG A 175 25.38 4.50 -0.99
CA ARG A 175 24.35 4.08 -1.95
C ARG A 175 23.06 4.86 -1.73
N MET A 176 22.57 5.45 -2.81
CA MET A 176 21.32 6.20 -2.83
C MET A 176 20.12 5.25 -2.90
N ARG A 177 19.24 5.31 -1.90
CA ARG A 177 18.06 4.45 -1.77
C ARG A 177 16.81 5.34 -1.61
N VAL A 178 15.65 4.90 -2.13
CA VAL A 178 14.36 5.47 -1.72
C VAL A 178 13.79 4.64 -0.58
N LYS A 179 13.23 5.29 0.43
CA LYS A 179 12.49 4.68 1.57
C LYS A 179 11.31 5.55 1.98
N ARG A 180 10.44 5.02 2.84
CA ARG A 180 9.37 5.74 3.52
C ARG A 180 9.74 5.98 4.98
N ILE A 181 9.47 7.17 5.52
CA ILE A 181 9.66 7.47 6.94
C ILE A 181 8.58 6.76 7.77
N LEU A 182 9.03 5.97 8.74
CA LEU A 182 8.19 5.28 9.73
C LEU A 182 8.34 5.85 11.15
N GLY A 183 9.41 6.60 11.44
CA GLY A 183 9.62 7.29 12.70
C GLY A 183 10.36 8.60 12.51
N LEU A 184 9.95 9.64 13.23
CA LEU A 184 10.59 10.97 13.25
C LEU A 184 11.51 11.12 14.48
N PRO A 185 12.41 12.12 14.51
CA PRO A 185 13.26 12.39 15.66
C PRO A 185 12.52 12.38 17.01
N GLY A 186 13.17 11.79 18.01
CA GLY A 186 12.62 11.60 19.35
C GLY A 186 11.49 10.57 19.49
N ASP A 187 11.00 9.95 18.41
CA ASP A 187 9.94 8.92 18.47
C ASP A 187 10.42 7.60 19.10
N ILE A 188 9.47 6.83 19.62
CA ILE A 188 9.70 5.48 20.13
C ILE A 188 9.01 4.49 19.19
N ILE A 189 9.79 3.63 18.53
CA ILE A 189 9.29 2.55 17.68
C ILE A 189 9.01 1.33 18.56
N VAL A 190 7.79 0.80 18.48
CA VAL A 190 7.28 -0.30 19.31
C VAL A 190 6.76 -1.45 18.46
N LEU A 191 6.68 -2.64 19.05
CA LEU A 191 6.14 -3.84 18.41
C LEU A 191 4.73 -4.16 18.88
N ASP A 192 3.83 -4.35 17.92
CA ASP A 192 2.49 -4.90 18.06
C ASP A 192 2.47 -6.28 17.39
N GLY A 193 2.81 -7.31 18.17
CA GLY A 193 3.18 -8.63 17.67
C GLY A 193 4.46 -8.55 16.83
N THR A 194 4.31 -8.59 15.50
CA THR A 194 5.41 -8.36 14.55
C THR A 194 5.33 -7.00 13.83
N ARG A 195 4.25 -6.22 14.02
CA ARG A 195 4.07 -4.91 13.38
C ARG A 195 4.92 -3.84 14.08
N LEU A 196 5.62 -3.04 13.28
CA LEU A 196 6.24 -1.81 13.73
C LEU A 196 5.19 -0.70 13.82
N ARG A 197 5.20 0.05 14.92
CA ARG A 197 4.35 1.22 15.14
C ARG A 197 5.17 2.30 15.83
N VAL A 198 4.78 3.56 15.69
CA VAL A 198 5.25 4.61 16.60
C VAL A 198 4.37 4.61 17.85
N GLN A 199 4.96 4.74 19.03
CA GLN A 199 4.23 4.87 20.28
C GLN A 199 3.27 6.07 20.22
N GLU A 200 2.03 5.87 20.67
CA GLU A 200 0.97 6.89 20.79
C GLU A 200 0.55 7.62 19.49
N LYS A 201 1.19 7.36 18.34
CA LYS A 201 0.79 7.88 17.03
C LYS A 201 0.13 6.81 16.16
N SER A 202 -1.03 7.12 15.58
CA SER A 202 -1.49 6.44 14.36
C SER A 202 -0.60 6.84 13.19
N PHE A 203 -0.32 5.93 12.25
CA PHE A 203 0.40 6.28 11.02
C PHE A 203 -0.49 7.26 10.20
N PRO A 204 -0.08 8.51 9.97
CA PRO A 204 -1.00 9.56 9.51
C PRO A 204 -1.17 9.57 7.99
N THR A 205 -0.19 9.07 7.25
CA THR A 205 -0.32 8.81 5.81
C THR A 205 -1.09 7.50 5.61
N LEU A 206 -2.11 7.53 4.73
CA LEU A 206 -2.85 6.35 4.29
C LEU A 206 -1.86 5.29 3.77
N ALA A 207 -1.78 4.14 4.44
CA ALA A 207 -0.80 3.12 4.12
C ALA A 207 -0.95 2.64 2.66
N PRO A 208 0.15 2.43 1.92
CA PRO A 208 0.03 2.07 0.51
C PRO A 208 -0.67 0.73 0.32
N LEU A 209 -1.36 0.59 -0.81
CA LEU A 209 -2.24 -0.55 -1.08
C LEU A 209 -1.56 -1.59 -1.96
N VAL A 210 -1.74 -2.88 -1.62
CA VAL A 210 -1.36 -4.02 -2.46
C VAL A 210 -2.63 -4.72 -2.92
N ARG A 211 -2.78 -4.89 -4.23
CA ARG A 211 -3.98 -5.48 -4.85
C ARG A 211 -4.05 -6.97 -4.51
N VAL A 212 -5.19 -7.40 -3.98
CA VAL A 212 -5.50 -8.78 -3.55
C VAL A 212 -6.45 -9.43 -4.55
N ASP A 213 -7.39 -8.66 -5.09
CA ASP A 213 -8.42 -9.14 -6.00
C ASP A 213 -8.86 -8.07 -7.00
N SER A 214 -9.35 -8.49 -8.16
CA SER A 214 -9.93 -7.59 -9.15
C SER A 214 -11.03 -8.32 -9.92
N ASP A 215 -12.29 -8.08 -9.52
CA ASP A 215 -13.39 -8.95 -9.95
C ASP A 215 -13.62 -8.89 -11.46
N ARG A 216 -13.27 -7.77 -12.11
CA ARG A 216 -13.35 -7.63 -13.58
C ARG A 216 -12.54 -8.69 -14.34
N TYR A 217 -11.52 -9.31 -13.73
CA TYR A 217 -10.71 -10.37 -14.35
C TYR A 217 -11.19 -11.78 -13.96
N ARG A 218 -12.27 -11.91 -13.19
CA ARG A 218 -12.83 -13.20 -12.79
C ARG A 218 -13.93 -13.70 -13.73
N SER A 219 -13.84 -14.96 -14.13
CA SER A 219 -14.94 -15.70 -14.76
C SER A 219 -16.06 -15.92 -13.75
N GLN A 220 -15.78 -16.67 -12.68
CA GLN A 220 -16.63 -16.80 -11.49
C GLN A 220 -16.16 -15.81 -10.41
N SER A 221 -17.08 -14.95 -9.97
CA SER A 221 -16.79 -13.93 -8.96
C SER A 221 -16.42 -14.54 -7.60
N ARG A 222 -15.65 -13.80 -6.82
CA ARG A 222 -15.49 -14.04 -5.38
C ARG A 222 -16.48 -13.25 -4.53
N TRP A 223 -17.21 -12.31 -5.13
CA TRP A 223 -18.33 -11.65 -4.48
C TRP A 223 -19.59 -12.52 -4.62
N LEU A 224 -20.34 -12.72 -3.54
CA LEU A 224 -21.57 -13.51 -3.51
C LEU A 224 -22.64 -12.79 -2.66
N PRO A 225 -23.93 -12.87 -3.02
CA PRO A 225 -24.98 -12.24 -2.23
C PRO A 225 -25.20 -12.93 -0.88
N GLY A 226 -25.44 -12.14 0.17
CA GLY A 226 -25.55 -12.59 1.56
C GLY A 226 -26.82 -13.40 1.85
N ALA A 227 -27.95 -13.01 1.26
CA ALA A 227 -29.21 -13.76 1.36
C ALA A 227 -29.18 -15.09 0.57
N GLY A 228 -28.31 -15.19 -0.44
CA GLY A 228 -28.16 -16.36 -1.30
C GLY A 228 -29.25 -16.54 -2.36
N GLY A 229 -28.86 -17.01 -3.54
CA GLY A 229 -29.79 -17.34 -4.64
C GLY A 229 -30.65 -16.16 -5.12
N ASP A 230 -31.84 -16.47 -5.62
CA ASP A 230 -32.77 -15.50 -6.21
C ASP A 230 -33.45 -14.57 -5.18
N ALA A 231 -33.22 -14.77 -3.87
CA ALA A 231 -33.68 -13.87 -2.82
C ALA A 231 -32.91 -12.54 -2.80
N SER A 232 -31.74 -12.48 -3.46
CA SER A 232 -30.98 -11.25 -3.59
C SER A 232 -31.28 -10.50 -4.88
N HIS A 233 -31.21 -9.17 -4.79
CA HIS A 233 -31.30 -8.28 -5.94
C HIS A 233 -29.92 -7.97 -6.55
N TRP A 234 -28.81 -8.44 -5.94
CA TRP A 234 -27.47 -8.37 -6.51
C TRP A 234 -27.32 -9.31 -7.71
N LYS A 235 -26.95 -8.77 -8.87
CA LYS A 235 -26.68 -9.52 -10.11
C LYS A 235 -25.37 -9.09 -10.73
N ARG A 236 -24.61 -10.06 -11.24
CA ARG A 236 -23.33 -9.80 -11.92
C ARG A 236 -23.49 -9.84 -13.43
N VAL A 237 -23.42 -8.69 -14.07
CA VAL A 237 -23.59 -8.50 -15.52
C VAL A 237 -22.29 -7.92 -16.09
N ASN A 238 -21.78 -8.50 -17.18
CA ASN A 238 -20.56 -8.03 -17.88
C ASN A 238 -19.33 -7.81 -16.97
N ARG A 239 -19.19 -8.62 -15.90
CA ARG A 239 -18.15 -8.55 -14.85
C ARG A 239 -18.24 -7.32 -13.93
N THR A 240 -19.37 -6.62 -13.93
CA THR A 240 -19.78 -5.61 -12.95
C THR A 240 -20.99 -6.08 -12.13
N TRP A 241 -21.24 -5.47 -10.97
CA TRP A 241 -22.34 -5.80 -10.07
C TRP A 241 -23.44 -4.72 -10.09
N GLU A 242 -24.68 -5.15 -10.31
CA GLU A 242 -25.89 -4.34 -10.27
C GLU A 242 -26.74 -4.76 -9.07
N HIS A 243 -27.45 -3.83 -8.44
CA HIS A 243 -28.51 -4.15 -7.48
C HIS A 243 -29.86 -3.69 -8.04
N GLY A 244 -30.77 -4.64 -8.28
CA GLY A 244 -32.13 -4.31 -8.73
C GLY A 244 -32.92 -3.49 -7.70
N PRO A 245 -33.94 -2.70 -8.10
CA PRO A 245 -34.77 -1.98 -7.14
C PRO A 245 -35.51 -2.96 -6.22
N SER A 246 -35.48 -2.72 -4.91
CA SER A 246 -36.19 -3.52 -3.92
C SER A 246 -36.68 -2.69 -2.73
N LYS A 247 -37.98 -2.80 -2.46
CA LYS A 247 -38.64 -2.22 -1.28
C LYS A 247 -38.62 -3.14 -0.05
N GLN A 248 -38.04 -4.33 -0.17
CA GLN A 248 -38.16 -5.38 0.86
C GLN A 248 -36.81 -5.94 1.32
N ILE A 249 -35.80 -6.02 0.44
CA ILE A 249 -34.50 -6.60 0.77
C ILE A 249 -33.38 -5.69 0.25
N ASN A 250 -32.60 -5.13 1.18
CA ASN A 250 -31.33 -4.46 0.91
C ASN A 250 -30.20 -5.41 1.35
N ASP A 251 -29.83 -6.30 0.44
CA ASP A 251 -28.93 -7.42 0.71
C ASP A 251 -27.45 -7.00 0.70
N TRP A 252 -26.62 -7.77 1.39
CA TRP A 252 -25.17 -7.65 1.36
C TRP A 252 -24.57 -8.38 0.16
N LEU A 253 -23.45 -7.87 -0.32
CA LEU A 253 -22.57 -8.55 -1.26
C LEU A 253 -21.24 -8.82 -0.54
N CYS A 254 -20.99 -10.08 -0.22
CA CYS A 254 -19.86 -10.53 0.60
C CYS A 254 -18.70 -10.99 -0.28
N TYR A 255 -17.45 -10.66 0.09
CA TYR A 255 -16.24 -11.11 -0.61
C TYR A 255 -15.66 -12.36 0.02
N HIS A 256 -15.52 -13.43 -0.77
CA HIS A 256 -14.99 -14.72 -0.35
C HIS A 256 -13.55 -14.92 -0.80
N HIS A 257 -12.60 -14.93 0.15
CA HIS A 257 -11.19 -15.05 -0.15
C HIS A 257 -10.70 -16.51 -0.15
N PHE A 258 -9.89 -16.84 -1.16
CA PHE A 258 -9.29 -18.15 -1.32
C PHE A 258 -7.79 -18.02 -1.64
N ALA A 259 -6.96 -18.76 -0.91
CA ALA A 259 -5.51 -18.73 -1.06
C ALA A 259 -5.08 -19.48 -2.33
N VAL A 260 -4.78 -18.74 -3.40
CA VAL A 260 -4.41 -19.33 -4.70
C VAL A 260 -3.20 -20.26 -4.62
N TYR A 261 -2.22 -19.92 -3.77
CA TYR A 261 -1.01 -20.72 -3.51
C TYR A 261 -1.25 -21.97 -2.64
N ARG A 262 -2.48 -22.17 -2.13
CA ARG A 262 -2.89 -23.32 -1.33
C ARG A 262 -4.13 -23.97 -1.96
N GLN A 263 -4.01 -24.39 -3.22
CA GLN A 263 -5.06 -25.09 -3.97
C GLN A 263 -6.41 -24.33 -4.02
N ASN A 264 -6.38 -22.99 -3.93
CA ASN A 264 -7.57 -22.14 -3.81
C ASN A 264 -8.53 -22.58 -2.67
N GLN A 265 -7.99 -23.00 -1.53
CA GLN A 265 -8.75 -23.22 -0.29
C GLN A 265 -9.20 -21.88 0.33
N ALA A 266 -10.35 -21.87 1.01
CA ALA A 266 -10.85 -20.69 1.71
C ALA A 266 -9.84 -20.25 2.80
N SER A 267 -9.51 -18.96 2.84
CA SER A 267 -8.41 -18.43 3.66
C SER A 267 -8.69 -16.98 4.04
N PRO A 268 -8.18 -16.47 5.18
CA PRO A 268 -7.99 -15.04 5.32
C PRO A 268 -7.06 -14.48 4.24
N VAL A 269 -7.22 -13.19 3.96
CA VAL A 269 -6.26 -12.42 3.16
C VAL A 269 -4.92 -12.39 3.89
N MET A 270 -3.85 -12.60 3.14
CA MET A 270 -2.48 -12.68 3.65
C MET A 270 -1.64 -11.51 3.13
N ASP A 271 -0.52 -11.22 3.80
CA ASP A 271 0.39 -10.10 3.50
C ASP A 271 1.22 -10.27 2.20
N ASP A 272 0.70 -10.98 1.21
CA ASP A 272 1.41 -11.36 -0.02
C ASP A 272 1.75 -10.15 -0.92
N TYR A 273 2.79 -10.29 -1.73
CA TYR A 273 3.28 -9.28 -2.67
C TYR A 273 3.35 -9.88 -4.08
N PRO A 274 2.38 -9.60 -4.98
CA PRO A 274 2.29 -10.23 -6.31
C PRO A 274 3.55 -10.21 -7.18
N ILE A 275 4.42 -9.19 -7.00
CA ILE A 275 5.71 -9.06 -7.70
C ILE A 275 6.76 -10.09 -7.22
N ASN A 276 6.72 -10.48 -5.94
CA ASN A 276 7.70 -11.33 -5.28
C ASN A 276 7.53 -12.83 -5.62
N SER A 277 7.16 -13.14 -6.86
CA SER A 277 6.79 -14.49 -7.34
C SER A 277 7.86 -15.58 -7.21
N SER A 278 9.11 -15.19 -6.91
CA SER A 278 10.26 -16.07 -6.65
C SER A 278 10.55 -16.32 -5.16
N ILE A 279 9.87 -15.61 -4.24
CA ILE A 279 10.22 -15.56 -2.82
C ILE A 279 9.28 -16.43 -1.98
N VAL A 280 9.83 -17.49 -1.40
CA VAL A 280 9.12 -18.38 -0.46
C VAL A 280 9.35 -17.89 0.98
N ARG A 281 8.27 -17.53 1.67
CA ARG A 281 8.31 -17.13 3.09
C ARG A 281 7.03 -17.53 3.83
N ARG A 282 7.04 -17.42 5.16
CA ARG A 282 5.80 -17.36 5.94
C ARG A 282 5.09 -16.04 5.63
N LEU A 283 3.83 -16.13 5.20
CA LEU A 283 2.94 -14.98 5.11
C LEU A 283 2.32 -14.69 6.47
N ASN A 284 2.21 -13.41 6.83
CA ASN A 284 1.35 -12.97 7.92
C ASN A 284 -0.08 -12.79 7.40
N ARG A 285 -1.05 -12.76 8.31
CA ARG A 285 -2.39 -12.31 7.96
C ARG A 285 -2.39 -10.80 7.69
N ALA A 286 -3.14 -10.36 6.69
CA ALA A 286 -3.50 -8.96 6.55
C ALA A 286 -4.74 -8.67 7.39
N GLU A 287 -4.65 -7.67 8.26
CA GLU A 287 -5.78 -7.21 9.10
C GLU A 287 -6.40 -5.95 8.49
N HIS A 288 -5.56 -4.99 8.07
CA HIS A 288 -5.97 -3.78 7.37
C HIS A 288 -6.25 -4.05 5.88
N LEU A 289 -7.53 -4.06 5.53
CA LEU A 289 -8.06 -4.24 4.17
C LEU A 289 -8.74 -2.97 3.64
N ALA A 290 -8.87 -2.90 2.32
CA ALA A 290 -9.63 -1.86 1.62
C ALA A 290 -10.41 -2.45 0.43
N VAL A 291 -11.54 -1.83 0.10
CA VAL A 291 -12.29 -2.10 -1.14
C VAL A 291 -12.29 -0.84 -2.01
N GLU A 292 -12.00 -1.03 -3.29
CA GLU A 292 -12.19 -0.01 -4.32
C GLU A 292 -13.48 -0.32 -5.06
N VAL A 293 -14.33 0.69 -5.17
CA VAL A 293 -15.61 0.64 -5.88
C VAL A 293 -15.59 1.70 -6.97
N ILE A 294 -15.54 1.25 -8.23
CA ILE A 294 -15.65 2.10 -9.41
C ILE A 294 -17.11 2.07 -9.85
N VAL A 295 -17.76 3.23 -9.86
CA VAL A 295 -19.18 3.35 -10.22
C VAL A 295 -19.32 3.69 -11.70
N HIS A 296 -19.68 2.70 -12.51
CA HIS A 296 -20.19 2.94 -13.86
C HIS A 296 -21.68 3.28 -13.77
N ASP A 297 -22.12 4.33 -14.47
CA ASP A 297 -23.52 4.76 -14.55
C ASP A 297 -23.87 5.02 -16.02
N ASP A 298 -24.81 4.24 -16.57
CA ASP A 298 -25.22 4.34 -17.96
C ASP A 298 -26.37 5.35 -18.18
N ASN A 299 -26.96 5.89 -17.09
CA ASN A 299 -28.03 6.88 -17.17
C ASN A 299 -27.50 8.29 -17.45
N LYS A 300 -28.29 9.09 -18.17
CA LYS A 300 -28.03 10.54 -18.38
C LYS A 300 -28.88 11.46 -17.51
N ILE A 301 -29.81 10.88 -16.73
CA ILE A 301 -30.67 11.58 -15.80
C ILE A 301 -30.41 10.93 -14.44
N HIS A 302 -29.71 11.65 -13.56
CA HIS A 302 -29.32 11.15 -12.26
C HIS A 302 -30.26 11.69 -11.18
N SER A 303 -30.46 10.92 -10.11
CA SER A 303 -31.00 11.50 -8.86
C SER A 303 -29.93 12.35 -8.19
N GLU A 304 -30.31 13.53 -7.68
CA GLU A 304 -29.45 14.41 -6.87
C GLU A 304 -29.05 13.77 -5.53
N ARG A 305 -29.73 12.70 -5.11
CA ARG A 305 -29.40 11.96 -3.88
C ARG A 305 -27.99 11.37 -3.96
N PRO A 306 -27.17 11.48 -2.91
CA PRO A 306 -25.87 10.83 -2.85
C PRO A 306 -26.03 9.31 -2.94
N ILE A 307 -25.08 8.65 -3.58
CA ILE A 307 -24.95 7.19 -3.51
C ILE A 307 -24.17 6.89 -2.23
N VAL A 308 -24.78 6.24 -1.25
CA VAL A 308 -24.07 5.84 -0.03
C VAL A 308 -23.85 4.33 -0.05
N LEU A 309 -22.62 3.91 0.23
CA LEU A 309 -22.25 2.52 0.46
C LEU A 309 -21.95 2.32 1.96
N GLU A 310 -22.46 1.24 2.52
CA GLU A 310 -22.07 0.72 3.83
C GLU A 310 -21.17 -0.50 3.63
N THR A 311 -20.01 -0.51 4.29
CA THR A 311 -19.00 -1.58 4.17
C THR A 311 -18.66 -2.13 5.55
N LEU A 312 -18.76 -3.46 5.70
CA LEU A 312 -18.26 -4.19 6.85
C LEU A 312 -16.85 -4.69 6.57
N PHE A 313 -15.93 -4.51 7.51
CA PHE A 313 -14.61 -5.13 7.52
C PHE A 313 -14.44 -5.99 8.79
N TRP A 314 -14.20 -7.28 8.61
CA TRP A 314 -13.82 -8.16 9.71
C TRP A 314 -12.42 -7.78 10.22
N ASN A 315 -12.26 -7.62 11.54
CA ASN A 315 -10.98 -7.47 12.24
C ASN A 315 -10.91 -8.45 13.43
N PRO A 316 -9.71 -8.74 13.98
CA PRO A 316 -9.58 -9.60 15.17
C PRO A 316 -10.36 -9.09 16.38
N ASP A 317 -10.44 -7.77 16.52
CA ASP A 317 -11.08 -7.08 17.64
C ASP A 317 -12.59 -6.84 17.44
N GLY A 318 -13.16 -7.29 16.30
CA GLY A 318 -14.58 -7.10 15.96
C GLY A 318 -14.82 -6.68 14.51
N VAL A 319 -16.04 -6.25 14.18
CA VAL A 319 -16.39 -5.74 12.84
C VAL A 319 -16.31 -4.21 12.82
N ARG A 320 -15.58 -3.64 11.86
CA ARG A 320 -15.60 -2.21 11.57
C ARG A 320 -16.67 -1.91 10.52
N VAL A 321 -17.49 -0.89 10.76
CA VAL A 321 -18.54 -0.43 9.85
C VAL A 321 -18.12 0.93 9.29
N MET A 322 -18.02 1.01 7.96
CA MET A 322 -17.72 2.24 7.23
C MET A 322 -18.92 2.68 6.40
N LYS A 323 -19.16 3.99 6.30
CA LYS A 323 -20.13 4.59 5.38
C LYS A 323 -19.42 5.58 4.48
N SER A 324 -19.61 5.45 3.17
CA SER A 324 -18.87 6.23 2.17
C SER A 324 -19.78 6.68 1.04
N SER A 325 -19.71 7.95 0.68
CA SER A 325 -20.37 8.48 -0.52
C SER A 325 -19.61 8.06 -1.77
N LEU A 326 -20.27 7.36 -2.68
CA LEU A 326 -19.72 7.01 -3.99
C LEU A 326 -20.01 8.10 -5.02
N ILE A 327 -19.05 8.33 -5.92
CA ILE A 327 -19.15 9.33 -6.99
C ILE A 327 -19.40 8.61 -8.33
N ARG A 328 -20.45 9.03 -9.06
CA ARG A 328 -20.79 8.48 -10.39
C ARG A 328 -19.65 8.72 -11.38
N GLY A 329 -19.27 7.68 -12.13
CA GLY A 329 -18.18 7.75 -13.11
C GLY A 329 -16.77 7.76 -12.51
N ALA A 330 -16.60 7.51 -11.21
CA ALA A 330 -15.32 7.60 -10.52
C ALA A 330 -15.02 6.38 -9.64
N SER A 331 -13.76 6.27 -9.20
CA SER A 331 -13.31 5.30 -8.19
C SER A 331 -13.47 5.88 -6.78
N THR A 332 -13.92 5.06 -5.83
CA THR A 332 -13.93 5.37 -4.39
C THR A 332 -13.27 4.23 -3.63
N ILE A 333 -12.24 4.54 -2.85
CA ILE A 333 -11.55 3.55 -2.00
C ILE A 333 -12.03 3.73 -0.56
N VAL A 334 -12.56 2.66 0.03
CA VAL A 334 -12.97 2.57 1.44
C VAL A 334 -11.95 1.70 2.17
N ARG A 335 -11.35 2.21 3.25
CA ARG A 335 -10.36 1.48 4.07
C ARG A 335 -10.93 1.06 5.41
N SER A 336 -10.33 0.04 6.00
CA SER A 336 -10.63 -0.41 7.37
C SER A 336 -9.79 0.30 8.45
N SER A 337 -8.66 0.89 8.07
CA SER A 337 -7.80 1.68 8.96
C SER A 337 -8.30 3.11 9.19
N GLU A 338 -9.08 3.65 8.24
CA GLU A 338 -9.67 4.98 8.35
C GLU A 338 -10.58 5.07 9.58
N SER A 339 -10.37 6.10 10.40
CA SER A 339 -11.32 6.43 11.46
C SER A 339 -12.71 6.59 10.87
N SER A 340 -13.72 5.94 11.44
CA SER A 340 -15.12 6.08 11.03
C SER A 340 -15.59 7.52 11.27
N LYS A 341 -15.35 8.41 10.29
CA LYS A 341 -15.87 9.76 10.23
C LYS A 341 -17.37 9.70 9.99
N ALA A 342 -18.10 9.38 11.06
CA ALA A 342 -19.48 9.77 11.18
C ALA A 342 -19.51 11.29 11.05
N ASN A 343 -19.92 11.79 9.88
CA ASN A 343 -20.34 13.17 9.69
C ASN A 343 -21.67 13.38 10.44
N LEU A 344 -21.62 13.28 11.77
CA LEU A 344 -22.69 13.70 12.66
C LEU A 344 -22.69 15.22 12.66
N GLY A 345 -23.30 15.79 11.61
CA GLY A 345 -23.50 17.23 11.49
C GLY A 345 -24.24 17.75 12.72
N GLN A 346 -23.70 18.81 13.31
CA GLN A 346 -24.15 19.52 14.50
C GLN A 346 -25.62 19.29 14.89
N LEU A 347 -25.86 18.38 15.85
CA LEU A 347 -26.95 18.59 16.80
C LEU A 347 -26.48 19.69 17.76
N THR A 348 -27.02 20.90 17.58
CA THR A 348 -26.70 22.04 18.43
C THR A 348 -27.33 21.86 19.81
N GLU A 349 -26.52 21.91 20.86
CA GLU A 349 -27.01 22.04 22.23
C GLU A 349 -27.63 23.44 22.43
N SER A 350 -28.93 23.56 22.14
CA SER A 350 -29.68 24.79 22.35
C SER A 350 -29.96 25.01 23.83
N THR A 351 -29.11 25.84 24.44
CA THR A 351 -29.41 26.63 25.65
C THR A 351 -29.89 25.84 26.88
N ALA A 352 -28.95 25.42 27.72
CA ALA A 352 -29.22 25.32 29.15
C ALA A 352 -29.50 26.72 29.72
N SER A 353 -30.77 27.07 29.93
CA SER A 353 -31.17 28.21 30.76
C SER A 353 -31.28 27.78 32.21
N ASN A 354 -30.76 28.61 33.12
CA ASN A 354 -30.94 28.39 34.56
C ASN A 354 -32.42 28.57 34.92
N ASP A 355 -32.95 27.70 35.77
CA ASP A 355 -33.63 28.22 36.95
C ASP A 355 -33.46 27.31 38.17
N ARG A 356 -33.68 27.88 39.37
CA ARG A 356 -33.41 27.23 40.66
C ARG A 356 -34.71 27.07 41.43
N HIS A 357 -34.96 25.92 42.08
CA HIS A 357 -35.34 25.85 43.51
C HIS A 357 -35.66 24.43 44.03
N ALA A 358 -35.40 24.25 45.33
CA ALA A 358 -36.03 23.33 46.30
C ALA A 358 -35.93 21.79 46.15
N SER A 359 -35.63 21.16 47.29
CA SER A 359 -35.62 19.71 47.55
C SER A 359 -36.82 19.33 48.47
N PRO A 360 -36.85 18.18 49.17
CA PRO A 360 -36.94 16.80 48.66
C PRO A 360 -38.10 16.00 49.30
N ILE A 361 -38.77 15.09 48.57
CA ILE A 361 -39.71 14.10 49.17
C ILE A 361 -39.49 12.70 48.56
N ALA A 362 -39.56 11.66 49.40
CA ALA A 362 -39.31 10.26 49.06
C ALA A 362 -40.59 9.39 49.20
N PRO A 363 -40.52 8.04 49.18
CA PRO A 363 -41.23 7.21 48.20
C PRO A 363 -42.66 6.80 48.61
N ARG A 364 -43.50 6.43 47.63
CA ARG A 364 -44.73 5.66 47.86
C ARG A 364 -45.04 4.68 46.71
N ASN A 365 -45.15 3.40 47.06
CA ASN A 365 -45.73 2.37 46.20
C ASN A 365 -47.23 2.60 45.99
N ARG A 366 -47.74 2.30 44.79
CA ARG A 366 -49.10 1.77 44.62
C ARG A 366 -49.16 0.73 43.50
N ARG A 367 -50.19 -0.11 43.57
CA ARG A 367 -50.38 -1.34 42.78
C ARG A 367 -51.40 -1.13 41.68
N ILE A 368 -51.20 -1.85 40.57
CA ILE A 368 -52.20 -2.40 39.64
C ILE A 368 -53.07 -1.37 38.89
N GLY A 369 -52.90 -1.36 37.58
CA GLY A 369 -53.89 -0.93 36.59
C GLY A 369 -53.64 -1.73 35.31
N LEU A 370 -54.60 -2.58 34.94
CA LEU A 370 -54.63 -3.21 33.61
C LEU A 370 -55.49 -2.30 32.73
N GLU A 371 -54.85 -1.53 31.85
CA GLU A 371 -55.53 -0.82 30.78
C GLU A 371 -54.86 -1.16 29.45
N GLU A 372 -55.63 -1.72 28.53
CA GLU A 372 -55.25 -1.94 27.14
C GLU A 372 -55.20 -0.58 26.43
N ARG A 373 -54.12 -0.27 25.69
CA ARG A 373 -54.19 0.77 24.65
C ARG A 373 -53.12 0.70 23.57
N ASN A 374 -53.63 0.58 22.36
CA ASN A 374 -53.16 1.12 21.09
C ASN A 374 -51.71 0.84 20.67
N ASP A 375 -51.63 0.01 19.63
CA ASP A 375 -50.55 0.00 18.66
C ASP A 375 -50.24 1.42 18.15
N ASN A 376 -48.95 1.79 18.18
CA ASN A 376 -48.38 2.85 17.35
C ASN A 376 -46.86 2.65 17.30
N GLU A 377 -46.43 1.49 16.79
CA GLU A 377 -45.01 1.17 16.56
C GLU A 377 -44.53 1.89 15.28
N SER A 378 -44.38 3.22 15.38
CA SER A 378 -44.02 4.08 14.27
C SER A 378 -43.00 5.17 14.66
N ASP A 379 -41.98 4.82 15.44
CA ASP A 379 -40.70 5.54 15.45
C ASP A 379 -39.58 4.72 16.12
N ARG A 380 -38.84 3.94 15.32
CA ARG A 380 -37.50 3.43 15.66
C ARG A 380 -36.64 3.37 14.40
N PRO A 381 -35.45 3.99 14.37
CA PRO A 381 -34.50 3.73 13.30
C PRO A 381 -34.09 2.24 13.32
N SER A 382 -33.88 1.66 12.14
CA SER A 382 -33.59 0.24 11.95
C SER A 382 -32.17 -0.14 12.37
N ASN A 383 -31.93 -0.13 13.69
CA ASN A 383 -30.78 -0.75 14.32
C ASN A 383 -30.80 -2.26 14.07
N VAL A 384 -30.24 -2.69 12.93
CA VAL A 384 -29.80 -4.07 12.74
C VAL A 384 -28.89 -4.43 13.91
N ALA A 385 -29.23 -5.48 14.65
CA ALA A 385 -28.50 -5.84 15.85
C ALA A 385 -27.02 -6.12 15.49
N MET A 386 -26.11 -5.65 16.35
CA MET A 386 -24.65 -5.81 16.16
C MET A 386 -24.27 -7.30 15.97
N ASP A 387 -25.03 -8.18 16.61
CA ASP A 387 -24.90 -9.64 16.54
C ASP A 387 -25.17 -10.20 15.14
N ASP A 388 -26.06 -9.60 14.34
CA ASP A 388 -26.37 -10.11 13.00
C ASP A 388 -25.32 -9.69 11.97
N VAL A 389 -24.85 -8.43 12.01
CA VAL A 389 -23.73 -8.00 11.16
C VAL A 389 -22.42 -8.72 11.50
N SER A 390 -22.26 -9.19 12.75
CA SER A 390 -21.11 -10.03 13.16
C SER A 390 -21.03 -11.38 12.44
N ARG A 391 -22.16 -11.89 11.92
CA ARG A 391 -22.25 -13.20 11.25
C ARG A 391 -21.97 -13.12 9.75
N LEU A 392 -22.09 -11.94 9.15
CA LEU A 392 -21.96 -11.73 7.70
C LEU A 392 -20.50 -11.71 7.22
N VAL A 393 -19.58 -11.29 8.07
CA VAL A 393 -18.14 -11.23 7.76
C VAL A 393 -17.34 -12.12 8.69
N ALA A 394 -16.33 -12.78 8.14
CA ALA A 394 -15.51 -13.79 8.83
C ALA A 394 -14.06 -13.72 8.33
N PRO A 395 -13.09 -14.43 8.92
CA PRO A 395 -11.72 -14.42 8.42
C PRO A 395 -11.59 -14.73 6.92
N THR A 396 -12.31 -15.73 6.43
CA THR A 396 -12.37 -16.12 5.00
C THR A 396 -13.29 -15.25 4.16
N HIS A 397 -14.15 -14.45 4.80
CA HIS A 397 -15.18 -13.63 4.19
C HIS A 397 -15.09 -12.18 4.72
N PRO A 398 -13.94 -11.49 4.54
CA PRO A 398 -13.56 -10.40 5.43
C PRO A 398 -14.17 -9.03 5.08
N ILE A 399 -14.88 -8.91 3.95
CA ILE A 399 -15.53 -7.69 3.48
C ILE A 399 -16.96 -8.01 3.06
N ALA A 400 -17.91 -7.17 3.44
CA ALA A 400 -19.24 -7.16 2.83
C ALA A 400 -19.66 -5.71 2.53
N ILE A 401 -20.34 -5.50 1.40
CA ILE A 401 -20.85 -4.18 1.01
C ILE A 401 -22.36 -4.22 0.78
N ARG A 402 -23.06 -3.12 1.08
CA ARG A 402 -24.41 -2.86 0.59
C ARG A 402 -24.59 -1.37 0.32
N PHE A 403 -25.60 -1.01 -0.44
CA PHE A 403 -26.04 0.38 -0.52
C PHE A 403 -26.77 0.79 0.76
N ALA A 404 -26.66 2.04 1.16
CA ALA A 404 -27.43 2.60 2.27
C ALA A 404 -28.48 3.58 1.73
N TRP A 405 -29.72 3.08 1.58
CA TRP A 405 -30.90 3.90 1.30
C TRP A 405 -32.01 3.61 2.32
N GLU A 406 -32.91 4.57 2.49
CA GLU A 406 -33.96 4.53 3.52
C GLU A 406 -35.36 4.25 2.94
N ASP A 407 -35.62 4.56 1.66
CA ASP A 407 -36.97 4.56 1.07
C ASP A 407 -37.26 3.44 0.04
N GLY A 408 -36.36 2.45 -0.08
CA GLY A 408 -36.57 1.25 -0.91
C GLY A 408 -36.62 1.49 -2.42
N GLN A 409 -36.24 2.67 -2.92
CA GLN A 409 -36.22 2.97 -4.36
C GLN A 409 -35.04 2.28 -5.09
N GLY A 410 -33.95 2.00 -4.37
CA GLY A 410 -32.70 1.51 -4.95
C GLY A 410 -31.92 2.58 -5.73
N TYR A 411 -30.80 2.18 -6.33
CA TYR A 411 -30.07 2.99 -7.32
C TYR A 411 -30.08 2.26 -8.67
N GLN A 412 -31.00 2.66 -9.57
CA GLN A 412 -31.15 2.02 -10.88
C GLN A 412 -29.99 2.39 -11.83
N GLY A 413 -29.55 1.42 -12.64
CA GLY A 413 -28.52 1.60 -13.67
C GLY A 413 -27.07 1.78 -13.17
N LEU A 414 -26.83 1.61 -11.86
CA LEU A 414 -25.46 1.57 -11.33
C LEU A 414 -24.83 0.19 -11.53
N ARG A 415 -23.64 0.18 -12.13
CA ARG A 415 -22.77 -0.99 -12.30
C ARG A 415 -21.48 -0.79 -11.52
N LEU A 416 -21.31 -1.55 -10.44
CA LEU A 416 -20.13 -1.50 -9.59
C LEU A 416 -19.03 -2.43 -10.14
N GLU A 417 -17.84 -1.89 -10.37
CA GLU A 417 -16.63 -2.66 -10.54
C GLU A 417 -15.88 -2.69 -9.19
N LEU A 418 -15.50 -3.89 -8.73
CA LEU A 418 -15.01 -4.13 -7.37
C LEU A 418 -13.59 -4.70 -7.39
N ASN A 419 -12.68 -4.03 -6.67
CA ASN A 419 -11.32 -4.53 -6.42
C ASN A 419 -11.05 -4.59 -4.91
N VAL A 420 -10.29 -5.59 -4.47
CA VAL A 420 -9.91 -5.76 -3.05
C VAL A 420 -8.42 -5.53 -2.90
N PHE A 421 -8.05 -4.84 -1.83
CA PHE A 421 -6.68 -4.54 -1.45
C PHE A 421 -6.45 -4.88 0.01
N ARG A 422 -5.17 -5.04 0.35
CA ARG A 422 -4.67 -4.88 1.72
C ARG A 422 -3.82 -3.63 1.79
N GLU A 423 -3.69 -3.07 2.98
CA GLU A 423 -2.68 -2.06 3.27
C GLU A 423 -1.30 -2.73 3.52
N ILE A 424 -0.23 -1.94 3.48
CA ILE A 424 1.12 -2.39 3.84
C ILE A 424 1.31 -2.23 5.34
N GLU A 425 1.35 -3.36 6.04
CA GLU A 425 1.74 -3.42 7.44
C GLU A 425 3.25 -3.65 7.54
N TYR A 426 3.99 -2.62 7.95
CA TYR A 426 5.44 -2.75 8.18
C TYR A 426 5.69 -3.70 9.35
N ARG A 427 6.35 -4.84 9.07
CA ARG A 427 6.61 -5.90 10.04
C ARG A 427 8.11 -6.20 10.12
N VAL A 428 8.58 -6.50 11.33
CA VAL A 428 9.91 -7.10 11.55
C VAL A 428 9.90 -8.52 10.97
N ARG A 429 10.93 -8.88 10.21
CA ARG A 429 11.01 -10.19 9.53
C ARG A 429 11.66 -11.23 10.45
N PRO A 430 11.48 -12.54 10.21
CA PRO A 430 12.07 -13.59 11.06
C PRO A 430 13.61 -13.60 11.16
N GLN A 431 14.31 -12.87 10.28
CA GLN A 431 15.77 -12.70 10.29
C GLN A 431 16.26 -11.35 10.83
N ASP A 432 15.36 -10.41 11.09
CA ASP A 432 15.69 -9.11 11.71
C ASP A 432 15.68 -9.29 13.23
N ASP A 433 16.56 -8.61 13.98
CA ASP A 433 16.56 -8.71 15.43
C ASP A 433 15.42 -7.91 16.07
N MET A 434 14.68 -8.56 16.97
CA MET A 434 13.62 -7.95 17.76
C MET A 434 14.11 -7.37 19.09
N SER A 435 15.35 -7.68 19.53
CA SER A 435 15.87 -7.25 20.84
C SER A 435 16.09 -5.74 20.94
N GLY A 436 16.22 -5.04 19.80
CA GLY A 436 16.34 -3.59 19.72
C GLY A 436 15.05 -2.80 19.99
N PHE A 437 13.90 -3.45 20.24
CA PHE A 437 12.62 -2.78 20.49
C PHE A 437 12.17 -2.90 21.97
N PRO A 438 11.59 -1.84 22.58
CA PRO A 438 11.23 -0.55 21.97
C PRO A 438 12.45 0.34 21.69
N LEU A 439 12.49 0.94 20.50
CA LEU A 439 13.61 1.72 19.99
C LEU A 439 13.28 3.21 20.07
N ARG A 440 13.89 3.93 21.01
CA ARG A 440 13.87 5.40 21.01
C ARG A 440 14.88 5.94 19.99
N LEU A 441 14.41 6.79 19.09
CA LEU A 441 15.23 7.55 18.17
C LEU A 441 15.85 8.76 18.89
N ALA A 442 17.03 9.18 18.44
CA ALA A 442 17.64 10.44 18.85
C ALA A 442 16.92 11.66 18.23
N GLU A 443 17.30 12.86 18.67
CA GLU A 443 16.71 14.14 18.22
C GLU A 443 17.16 14.53 16.79
N ASP A 444 18.03 13.74 16.18
CA ASP A 444 18.53 13.86 14.80
C ASP A 444 18.32 12.57 13.97
N GLN A 445 17.56 11.59 14.46
CA GLN A 445 17.42 10.26 13.84
C GLN A 445 16.02 9.92 13.33
N TYR A 446 15.98 9.22 12.20
CA TYR A 446 14.76 8.78 11.52
C TYR A 446 14.76 7.26 11.36
N PHE A 447 13.59 6.62 11.53
CA PHE A 447 13.41 5.21 11.19
C PHE A 447 12.75 5.10 9.82
N VAL A 448 13.38 4.40 8.87
CA VAL A 448 12.92 4.33 7.48
C VAL A 448 12.69 2.89 7.02
N VAL A 449 11.67 2.66 6.18
CA VAL A 449 11.23 1.34 5.70
C VAL A 449 10.97 1.32 4.21
N GLY A 450 11.09 0.14 3.59
CA GLY A 450 10.60 -0.07 2.22
C GLY A 450 9.22 -0.69 2.17
N ASP A 451 8.39 -0.21 1.24
CA ASP A 451 7.03 -0.70 1.03
C ASP A 451 7.00 -2.19 0.64
N ASN A 452 8.04 -2.70 -0.02
CA ASN A 452 8.23 -4.14 -0.25
C ASN A 452 8.86 -4.80 1.00
N VAL A 453 8.04 -4.89 2.05
CA VAL A 453 8.39 -5.33 3.42
C VAL A 453 9.30 -6.57 3.47
N PRO A 454 9.11 -7.64 2.68
CA PRO A 454 9.99 -8.81 2.72
C PRO A 454 11.44 -8.55 2.29
N VAL A 455 11.65 -7.82 1.20
CA VAL A 455 12.97 -7.71 0.53
C VAL A 455 13.73 -6.43 0.86
N SER A 456 13.06 -5.40 1.37
CA SER A 456 13.72 -4.11 1.56
C SER A 456 14.89 -4.18 2.56
N VAL A 457 16.03 -3.61 2.17
CA VAL A 457 17.13 -3.29 3.08
C VAL A 457 16.93 -1.86 3.56
N ASP A 458 16.50 -1.75 4.81
CA ASP A 458 16.04 -0.53 5.48
C ASP A 458 16.41 -0.52 6.98
N SER A 459 15.81 0.35 7.80
CA SER A 459 16.17 0.48 9.22
C SER A 459 15.97 -0.77 10.07
N ARG A 460 15.22 -1.78 9.58
CA ARG A 460 15.16 -3.11 10.21
C ARG A 460 16.45 -3.92 10.04
N THR A 461 17.33 -3.51 9.13
CA THR A 461 18.60 -4.17 8.80
C THR A 461 19.82 -3.34 9.23
N PHE A 462 19.79 -2.02 9.06
CA PHE A 462 20.93 -1.14 9.38
C PHE A 462 20.68 -0.18 10.57
N GLY A 463 19.52 -0.23 11.22
CA GLY A 463 19.14 0.68 12.31
C GLY A 463 18.58 2.03 11.83
N PRO A 464 18.34 2.99 12.73
CA PRO A 464 18.00 4.37 12.36
C PRO A 464 19.01 4.97 11.38
N ILE A 465 18.59 6.00 10.65
CA ILE A 465 19.49 6.88 9.90
C ILE A 465 19.61 8.23 10.60
N ASP A 466 20.78 8.84 10.54
CA ASP A 466 20.99 10.22 11.00
C ASP A 466 20.46 11.22 9.95
N GLU A 467 20.08 12.42 10.35
CA GLU A 467 19.51 13.45 9.46
C GLU A 467 20.44 13.78 8.27
N ASN A 468 21.76 13.74 8.48
CA ASN A 468 22.75 13.98 7.42
C ASN A 468 22.69 12.94 6.27
N GLN A 469 22.00 11.81 6.47
CA GLN A 469 21.78 10.78 5.45
C GLN A 469 20.54 11.04 4.59
N LEU A 470 19.65 11.97 4.99
CA LEU A 470 18.52 12.40 4.18
C LEU A 470 18.99 13.35 3.08
N ILE A 471 18.68 13.02 1.82
CA ILE A 471 18.99 13.85 0.65
C ILE A 471 17.82 14.81 0.37
N GLY A 472 16.58 14.33 0.53
CA GLY A 472 15.39 15.11 0.21
C GLY A 472 14.12 14.26 0.06
N LYS A 473 12.99 14.94 -0.09
CA LYS A 473 11.67 14.31 -0.29
C LYS A 473 11.53 13.78 -1.72
N VAL A 474 10.83 12.66 -1.88
CA VAL A 474 10.70 11.91 -3.14
C VAL A 474 9.26 11.93 -3.63
N GLU A 475 9.07 12.48 -4.83
CA GLU A 475 7.79 12.56 -5.52
C GLU A 475 7.80 11.63 -6.74
N PRO A 476 6.83 10.71 -6.90
CA PRO A 476 6.63 10.01 -8.15
C PRO A 476 6.33 10.99 -9.27
N ILE A 477 7.08 10.93 -10.37
CA ILE A 477 6.72 11.63 -11.59
C ILE A 477 5.70 10.76 -12.31
N SER A 478 4.44 11.17 -12.27
CA SER A 478 3.36 10.48 -12.98
C SER A 478 3.60 10.52 -14.49
N THR A 479 4.23 9.48 -15.04
CA THR A 479 4.20 9.21 -16.47
C THR A 479 2.76 9.01 -16.89
N VAL A 480 2.25 9.92 -17.72
CA VAL A 480 0.97 9.74 -18.41
C VAL A 480 1.14 8.53 -19.34
N GLN A 481 0.39 7.46 -19.07
CA GLN A 481 0.27 6.25 -19.90
C GLN A 481 -1.12 6.22 -20.53
#